data_AF-A0A8S0FSR5-F1
#
_entry.id   AF-A0A8S0FSR5-F1
#
_cell.length_a   1.000
_cell.length_b   1.000
_cell.length_c   1.000
_cell.angle_alpha   90.00
_cell.angle_beta   90.00
_cell.angle_gamma   90.00
#
_symmetry.space_group_name_H-M   'P 1'
#
loop_
_entity.id
_entity.type
_entity.pdbx_description
1 polymer ?
#
loop_
_entity_poly.entity_id
_entity_poly.type
_entity_poly.pdbx_seq_one_letter_code
_entity_poly.pdbx_strand_id
1 'polypeptide(L)'
;MLDQKNRITINYFAMPPSTFGAICKGLGEAKLNAKPARVVMEKPLGTSLATSQEINDQVGEYFEECQVYRIDHYLGKETVLNLLALRFANSLFVNNWDNRTIDHVEITVAEEVGIEGRWGYFDKAGQMRDMIQNHLCCKFFA
;
A
#
# COMPACT_ATOMS: atom_id res chain seq x y z
N MET A 1 -4.58 5.08 31.86
CA MET A 1 -4.48 3.81 31.11
C MET A 1 -5.46 3.89 29.94
N LEU A 2 -5.04 3.62 28.70
CA LEU A 2 -5.92 3.69 27.53
C LEU A 2 -7.00 2.58 27.62
N ASP A 3 -8.26 2.94 27.39
CA ASP A 3 -9.36 1.95 27.35
C ASP A 3 -9.38 1.26 25.99
N GLN A 4 -8.55 0.22 25.86
CA GLN A 4 -8.38 -0.54 24.61
C GLN A 4 -9.57 -1.46 24.30
N LYS A 5 -10.48 -1.74 25.26
CA LYS A 5 -11.64 -2.60 25.00
C LYS A 5 -12.75 -1.84 24.28
N ASN A 6 -12.93 -0.56 24.59
CA ASN A 6 -14.02 0.24 24.01
C ASN A 6 -13.54 1.27 22.97
N ARG A 7 -12.23 1.52 22.85
CA ARG A 7 -11.69 2.50 21.89
C ARG A 7 -10.72 1.86 20.91
N ILE A 8 -11.06 2.00 19.63
CA ILE A 8 -10.20 1.63 18.51
C ILE A 8 -9.02 2.61 18.46
N THR A 9 -7.80 2.10 18.62
CA THR A 9 -6.58 2.89 18.48
C THR A 9 -6.04 2.72 17.07
N ILE A 10 -5.76 3.83 16.39
CA ILE A 10 -5.17 3.86 15.05
C ILE A 10 -3.79 4.48 15.19
N ASN A 11 -2.74 3.70 14.93
CA ASN A 11 -1.36 4.15 14.96
C ASN A 11 -0.92 4.48 13.53
N TYR A 12 -0.80 5.77 13.20
CA TYR A 12 -0.40 6.21 11.86
C TYR A 12 1.11 6.49 11.81
N PHE A 13 1.84 5.75 10.97
CA PHE A 13 3.28 5.89 10.84
C PHE A 13 3.65 6.89 9.73
N ALA A 14 3.65 8.18 10.09
CA ALA A 14 4.20 9.25 9.26
C ALA A 14 5.73 9.39 9.45
N MET A 15 6.44 8.26 9.44
CA MET A 15 7.87 8.16 9.78
C MET A 15 8.61 7.34 8.72
N PRO A 16 9.95 7.45 8.61
CA PRO A 16 10.73 6.67 7.66
C PRO A 16 10.59 5.14 7.88
N PRO A 17 10.62 4.31 6.82
CA PRO A 17 10.40 2.87 6.93
C PRO A 17 11.37 2.12 7.85
N SER A 18 12.60 2.63 7.99
CA SER A 18 13.61 2.08 8.91
C SER A 18 13.18 2.12 10.38
N THR A 19 12.15 2.90 10.72
CA THR A 19 11.65 3.03 12.10
C THR A 19 10.49 2.07 12.41
N PHE A 20 9.88 1.44 11.40
CA PHE A 20 8.65 0.67 11.56
C PHE A 20 8.80 -0.50 12.54
N GLY A 21 9.85 -1.31 12.41
CA GLY A 21 10.10 -2.43 13.33
C GLY A 21 10.28 -1.96 14.78
N ALA A 22 11.02 -0.87 15.00
CA ALA A 22 11.23 -0.32 16.34
C ALA A 22 9.93 0.22 16.97
N ILE A 23 9.08 0.87 16.18
CA ILE A 23 7.78 1.38 16.65
C ILE A 23 6.85 0.19 16.99
N CYS A 24 6.75 -0.81 16.10
CA CYS A 24 5.92 -1.99 16.34
C CYS A 24 6.35 -2.73 17.61
N LYS A 25 7.67 -2.91 17.80
CA LYS A 25 8.22 -3.50 19.02
C LYS A 25 7.85 -2.70 20.26
N GLY A 26 8.04 -1.38 20.26
CA GLY A 26 7.68 -0.52 21.38
C GLY A 26 6.19 -0.56 21.71
N LEU A 27 5.31 -0.60 20.71
CA LEU A 27 3.87 -0.75 20.89
C LEU A 27 3.50 -2.13 21.47
N GLY A 28 4.18 -3.20 21.02
CA GLY A 28 4.02 -4.54 21.57
C GLY A 28 4.45 -4.65 23.03
N GLU A 29 5.64 -4.14 23.38
CA GLU A 29 6.15 -4.11 24.76
C GLU A 29 5.26 -3.28 25.69
N ALA A 30 4.71 -2.16 25.19
CA ALA A 30 3.75 -1.34 25.91
C ALA A 30 2.33 -1.94 25.98
N LYS A 31 2.10 -3.11 25.36
CA LYS A 31 0.79 -3.78 25.25
C LYS A 31 -0.28 -2.89 24.62
N LEU A 32 0.09 -2.11 23.61
CA LEU A 32 -0.78 -1.22 22.83
C LEU A 32 -1.16 -1.80 21.45
N ASN A 33 -0.84 -3.07 21.22
CA ASN A 33 -1.10 -3.80 19.97
C ASN A 33 -2.34 -4.71 20.04
N ALA A 34 -2.99 -4.84 21.20
CA ALA A 34 -4.16 -5.70 21.36
C ALA A 34 -5.33 -5.20 20.50
N LYS A 35 -6.05 -6.14 19.87
CA LYS A 35 -7.28 -5.83 19.12
C LYS A 35 -8.25 -5.04 20.02
N PRO A 36 -8.88 -3.96 19.51
CA PRO A 36 -9.04 -3.60 18.09
C PRO A 36 -7.99 -2.60 17.56
N ALA A 37 -6.79 -2.51 18.15
CA ALA A 37 -5.74 -1.61 17.65
C ALA A 37 -5.36 -1.91 16.18
N ARG A 38 -5.05 -0.86 15.43
CA ARG A 38 -4.66 -0.90 14.02
C ARG A 38 -3.39 -0.10 13.80
N VAL A 39 -2.62 -0.50 12.80
CA VAL A 39 -1.42 0.21 12.33
C VAL A 39 -1.60 0.59 10.88
N VAL A 40 -1.26 1.84 10.55
CA VAL A 40 -1.34 2.40 9.20
C VAL A 40 0.05 2.84 8.79
N MET A 41 0.54 2.32 7.67
CA MET A 41 1.91 2.48 7.22
C MET A 41 1.95 3.08 5.81
N GLU A 42 2.80 4.08 5.64
CA GLU A 42 3.07 4.72 4.35
C GLU A 42 4.22 4.02 3.61
N LYS A 43 4.19 4.09 2.28
CA LYS A 43 5.29 3.61 1.42
C LYS A 43 6.56 4.46 1.64
N PRO A 44 7.78 3.92 1.37
CA PRO A 44 8.09 2.62 0.78
C PRO A 44 8.20 1.46 1.79
N LEU A 45 7.60 0.31 1.47
CA LEU A 45 7.66 -0.91 2.28
C LEU A 45 8.84 -1.81 1.87
N GLY A 46 10.03 -1.23 1.93
CA GLY A 46 11.27 -1.85 1.45
C GLY A 46 11.65 -1.37 0.04
N THR A 47 12.88 -1.67 -0.34
CA THR A 47 13.46 -1.31 -1.65
C THR A 47 13.84 -2.55 -2.49
N SER A 48 13.68 -3.74 -1.91
CA SER A 48 13.91 -5.04 -2.51
C SER A 48 12.94 -6.06 -1.89
N LEU A 49 12.78 -7.22 -2.53
CA LEU A 49 11.99 -8.31 -1.96
C LEU A 49 12.47 -8.67 -0.54
N ALA A 50 13.78 -8.80 -0.35
CA ALA A 50 14.37 -9.13 0.94
C ALA A 50 14.05 -8.10 2.03
N THR A 51 14.21 -6.80 1.72
CA THR A 51 13.90 -5.73 2.71
C THR A 51 12.41 -5.59 2.96
N SER A 52 11.57 -5.89 1.97
CA SER A 52 10.11 -5.89 2.13
C SER A 52 9.65 -7.03 3.03
N GLN A 53 10.21 -8.24 2.83
CA GLN A 53 9.98 -9.40 3.70
C GLN A 53 10.44 -9.12 5.13
N GLU A 54 11.63 -8.54 5.31
CA GLU A 54 12.14 -8.17 6.62
C GLU A 54 11.21 -7.20 7.36
N ILE A 55 10.73 -6.14 6.69
CA ILE A 55 9.76 -5.20 7.28
C ILE A 55 8.45 -5.93 7.61
N ASN A 56 7.98 -6.80 6.72
CA ASN A 56 6.74 -7.54 6.92
C ASN A 56 6.82 -8.47 8.14
N ASP A 57 7.93 -9.19 8.29
CA ASP A 57 8.15 -10.11 9.40
C ASP A 57 8.26 -9.35 10.72
N GLN A 58 8.96 -8.21 10.74
CA GLN A 58 9.06 -7.33 11.92
C GLN A 58 7.70 -6.78 12.35
N VAL A 59 6.81 -6.45 11.42
CA VAL A 59 5.45 -5.99 11.73
C VAL A 59 4.58 -7.15 12.19
N GLY A 60 4.66 -8.30 11.50
CA GLY A 60 3.90 -9.51 11.77
C GLY A 60 4.21 -10.15 13.12
N GLU A 61 5.37 -9.87 13.70
CA GLU A 61 5.72 -10.28 15.07
C GLU A 61 4.80 -9.65 16.14
N TYR A 62 4.31 -8.42 15.90
CA TYR A 62 3.55 -7.65 16.89
C TYR A 62 2.09 -7.38 16.49
N PHE A 63 1.77 -7.42 15.20
CA PHE A 63 0.42 -7.15 14.69
C PHE A 63 -0.02 -8.28 13.76
N GLU A 64 -1.27 -8.73 13.92
CA GLU A 64 -1.88 -9.62 12.93
C GLU A 64 -2.19 -8.87 11.63
N GLU A 65 -2.17 -9.56 10.49
CA GLU A 65 -2.39 -8.94 9.16
C GLU A 65 -3.70 -8.14 9.07
N CYS A 66 -4.78 -8.57 9.75
CA CYS A 66 -6.04 -7.84 9.79
C CYS A 66 -5.98 -6.47 10.51
N GLN A 67 -4.91 -6.22 11.26
CA GLN A 67 -4.65 -4.96 11.96
C GLN A 67 -3.76 -4.01 11.14
N VAL A 68 -3.14 -4.49 10.06
CA VAL A 68 -2.13 -3.77 9.28
C VAL A 68 -2.73 -3.17 8.02
N TYR A 69 -2.65 -1.85 7.88
CA TYR A 69 -3.13 -1.10 6.73
C TYR A 69 -1.95 -0.45 6.02
N ARG A 70 -1.63 -0.94 4.82
CA ARG A 70 -0.55 -0.42 3.97
C ARG A 70 -1.16 0.54 2.95
N ILE A 71 -0.80 1.81 3.02
CA ILE A 71 -1.39 2.84 2.15
C ILE A 71 -0.75 2.78 0.76
N ASP A 72 -1.59 2.61 -0.27
CA ASP A 72 -1.32 3.10 -1.61
C ASP A 72 -2.37 4.16 -1.97
N HIS A 73 -1.95 5.42 -2.03
CA HIS A 73 -2.85 6.54 -2.26
C HIS A 73 -3.55 6.51 -3.63
N TYR A 74 -3.11 5.69 -4.59
CA TYR A 74 -3.83 5.52 -5.85
C TYR A 74 -5.06 4.63 -5.72
N LEU A 75 -5.07 3.67 -4.78
CA LEU A 75 -6.25 2.81 -4.55
C LEU A 75 -7.45 3.59 -4.01
N GLY A 76 -7.21 4.75 -3.38
CA GLY A 76 -8.27 5.64 -2.90
C GLY A 76 -8.83 6.59 -3.96
N LYS A 77 -8.33 6.60 -5.20
CA LYS A 77 -8.84 7.47 -6.26
C LYS A 77 -10.15 6.90 -6.81
N GLU A 78 -11.17 7.76 -6.94
CA GLU A 78 -12.51 7.36 -7.41
C GLU A 78 -12.49 6.59 -8.73
N THR A 79 -11.62 7.00 -9.67
CA THR A 79 -11.49 6.33 -10.96
C THR A 79 -10.95 4.90 -10.85
N VAL A 80 -10.09 4.62 -9.88
CA VAL A 80 -9.56 3.26 -9.64
C VAL A 80 -10.62 2.38 -9.00
N LEU A 81 -11.37 2.89 -8.03
CA LEU A 81 -12.49 2.16 -7.42
C LEU A 81 -13.61 1.86 -8.43
N ASN A 82 -13.83 2.77 -9.38
CA ASN A 82 -14.81 2.59 -10.45
C ASN A 82 -14.45 1.46 -11.43
N LEU A 83 -13.18 1.04 -11.54
CA LEU A 83 -12.80 -0.09 -12.39
C LEU A 83 -13.49 -1.38 -11.94
N LEU A 84 -13.55 -1.62 -10.62
CA LEU A 84 -14.24 -2.78 -10.06
C LEU A 84 -15.74 -2.73 -10.36
N ALA A 85 -16.36 -1.56 -10.19
CA ALA A 85 -17.77 -1.37 -10.50
C ALA A 85 -18.05 -1.56 -12.00
N LEU A 86 -17.23 -0.98 -12.87
CA LEU A 86 -17.36 -1.11 -14.33
C LEU A 86 -17.22 -2.57 -14.77
N ARG A 87 -16.20 -3.27 -14.26
CA ARG A 87 -15.89 -4.65 -14.62
C ARG A 87 -16.95 -5.64 -14.15
N PHE A 88 -17.44 -5.52 -12.92
CA PHE A 88 -18.28 -6.55 -12.30
C PHE A 88 -19.78 -6.23 -12.25
N ALA A 89 -20.17 -4.95 -12.33
CA ALA A 89 -21.59 -4.56 -12.28
C ALA A 89 -22.26 -4.51 -13.67
N ASN A 90 -21.50 -4.73 -14.75
CA ASN A 90 -22.00 -4.60 -16.13
C ASN A 90 -21.82 -5.91 -16.91
N SER A 91 -22.93 -6.52 -17.32
CA SER A 91 -22.95 -7.77 -18.10
C SER A 91 -22.21 -7.65 -19.46
N LEU A 92 -22.16 -6.45 -20.03
CA LEU A 92 -21.39 -6.15 -21.24
C LEU A 92 -19.89 -6.33 -21.04
N PHE A 93 -19.37 -6.01 -19.85
CA PHE A 93 -17.94 -6.13 -19.55
C PHE A 93 -17.59 -7.49 -18.94
N VAL A 94 -18.40 -8.02 -18.02
CA VAL A 94 -18.13 -9.31 -17.36
C VAL A 94 -17.90 -10.45 -18.37
N ASN A 95 -18.70 -10.52 -19.43
CA ASN A 95 -18.63 -11.61 -20.40
C ASN A 95 -17.56 -11.44 -21.48
N ASN A 96 -16.99 -10.24 -21.60
CA ASN A 96 -16.04 -9.87 -22.65
C ASN A 96 -14.66 -9.49 -22.08
N TRP A 97 -14.44 -9.67 -20.77
CA TRP A 97 -13.17 -9.35 -20.10
C TRP A 97 -12.21 -10.54 -20.13
N ASP A 98 -11.85 -10.99 -21.34
CA ASP A 98 -10.96 -12.14 -21.55
C ASP A 98 -10.00 -11.96 -22.74
N ASN A 99 -9.05 -12.88 -22.89
CA ASN A 99 -8.05 -12.87 -23.97
C ASN A 99 -8.62 -13.20 -25.36
N ARG A 100 -9.90 -13.57 -25.46
CA ARG A 100 -10.57 -13.88 -26.73
C ARG A 100 -11.15 -12.61 -27.32
N THR A 101 -11.46 -11.64 -26.46
CA THR A 101 -12.15 -10.40 -26.82
C THR A 101 -11.26 -9.17 -26.68
N ILE A 102 -10.28 -9.20 -25.76
CA ILE A 102 -9.32 -8.11 -25.54
C ILE A 102 -8.00 -8.42 -26.25
N ASP A 103 -7.61 -7.54 -27.18
CA ASP A 103 -6.33 -7.61 -27.89
C ASP A 103 -5.15 -7.15 -27.01
N HIS A 104 -5.28 -6.00 -26.34
CA HIS A 104 -4.28 -5.51 -25.38
C HIS A 104 -4.92 -4.60 -24.32
N VAL A 105 -4.21 -4.43 -23.20
CA VAL A 105 -4.54 -3.49 -22.13
C VAL A 105 -3.39 -2.49 -22.00
N GLU A 106 -3.69 -1.21 -22.22
CA GLU A 106 -2.74 -0.12 -22.05
C GLU A 106 -3.07 0.69 -20.79
N ILE A 107 -2.06 0.95 -19.96
CA ILE A 107 -2.19 1.81 -18.78
C ILE A 107 -1.14 2.91 -18.89
N THR A 108 -1.59 4.12 -19.20
CA THR A 108 -0.72 5.30 -19.28
C THR A 108 -0.72 6.06 -17.96
N VAL A 109 0.47 6.37 -17.45
CA VAL A 109 0.67 7.31 -16.35
C VAL A 109 1.60 8.39 -16.86
N ALA A 110 1.06 9.58 -17.10
CA ALA A 110 1.81 10.74 -17.54
C ALA A 110 1.78 11.81 -16.44
N GLU A 111 2.94 12.35 -16.11
CA GLU A 111 3.11 13.48 -15.19
C GLU A 111 3.75 14.63 -15.97
N GLU A 112 3.16 15.83 -15.93
CA GLU A 112 3.75 17.03 -16.55
C GLU A 112 4.85 17.66 -15.68
N VAL A 113 4.90 17.33 -14.40
CA VAL A 113 5.85 17.89 -13.43
C VAL A 113 7.20 17.18 -13.53
N GLY A 114 8.29 17.94 -13.66
CA GLY A 114 9.66 17.42 -13.71
C GLY A 114 10.20 16.97 -12.35
N ILE A 115 11.50 16.66 -12.29
CA ILE A 115 12.20 16.32 -11.03
C ILE A 115 12.51 17.62 -10.27
N GLU A 116 11.49 18.22 -9.65
CA GLU A 116 11.55 19.49 -8.90
C GLU A 116 12.31 19.32 -7.56
N GLY A 117 13.64 19.13 -7.62
CA GLY A 117 14.50 19.06 -6.44
C GLY A 117 14.53 17.71 -5.71
N ARG A 118 13.80 16.70 -6.20
CA ARG A 118 13.81 15.31 -5.66
C ARG A 118 14.90 14.41 -6.25
N TRP A 119 15.86 14.99 -6.97
CA TRP A 119 16.92 14.27 -7.68
C TRP A 119 17.60 13.20 -6.83
N GLY A 120 17.98 13.50 -5.58
CA GLY A 120 18.67 12.53 -4.71
C GLY A 120 17.84 11.31 -4.29
N TYR A 121 16.51 11.41 -4.28
CA TYR A 121 15.60 10.28 -4.04
C TYR A 121 15.30 9.53 -5.34
N PHE A 122 15.07 10.28 -6.43
CA PHE A 122 14.74 9.75 -7.75
C PHE A 122 15.91 8.98 -8.38
N ASP A 123 17.15 9.45 -8.21
CA ASP A 123 18.38 8.83 -8.70
C ASP A 123 18.62 7.44 -8.09
N LYS A 124 18.18 7.21 -6.84
CA LYS A 124 18.31 5.93 -6.14
C LYS A 124 17.12 4.98 -6.34
N ALA A 125 15.90 5.53 -6.44
CA ALA A 125 14.69 4.71 -6.57
C ALA A 125 14.40 4.33 -8.03
N GLY A 126 14.60 5.25 -8.97
CA GLY A 126 14.23 5.10 -10.38
C GLY A 126 12.71 5.10 -10.64
N GLN A 127 12.31 5.45 -11.86
CA GLN A 127 10.89 5.44 -12.29
C GLN A 127 10.21 4.08 -12.12
N MET A 128 10.97 2.98 -12.22
CA MET A 128 10.44 1.63 -12.11
C MET A 128 9.89 1.31 -10.70
N ARG A 129 10.57 1.75 -9.62
CA ARG A 129 10.08 1.50 -8.25
C ARG A 129 8.98 2.48 -7.84
N ASP A 130 9.08 3.73 -8.29
CA ASP A 130 8.12 4.76 -7.88
C ASP A 130 6.77 4.61 -8.58
N MET A 131 6.76 4.24 -9.88
CA MET A 131 5.54 4.16 -10.68
C MET A 131 5.09 2.73 -10.99
N ILE A 132 6.01 1.82 -11.33
CA ILE A 132 5.62 0.48 -11.80
C ILE A 132 5.27 -0.46 -10.64
N GLN A 133 6.17 -0.59 -9.67
CA GLN A 133 6.04 -1.58 -8.58
C GLN A 133 4.79 -1.36 -7.70
N ASN A 134 4.43 -0.11 -7.43
CA ASN A 134 3.27 0.23 -6.60
C ASN A 134 2.05 0.61 -7.45
N HIS A 135 2.18 1.67 -8.25
CA HIS A 135 1.01 2.33 -8.85
C HIS A 135 0.43 1.58 -10.06
N LEU A 136 1.27 0.98 -10.90
CA LEU A 136 0.79 0.17 -12.02
C LEU A 136 0.43 -1.25 -11.58
N CYS A 137 1.26 -1.88 -10.72
CA CYS A 137 1.01 -3.24 -10.25
C CYS A 137 -0.32 -3.33 -9.48
N CYS A 138 -0.60 -2.41 -8.55
CA CYS A 138 -1.89 -2.39 -7.85
C CYS A 138 -3.08 -2.15 -8.80
N LYS A 139 -2.92 -1.32 -9.84
CA LYS A 139 -3.96 -1.12 -10.86
C LYS A 139 -4.17 -2.35 -11.77
N PHE A 140 -3.15 -3.18 -11.94
CA PHE A 140 -3.23 -4.41 -12.73
C PHE A 140 -4.06 -5.50 -12.01
N PHE A 141 -4.08 -5.48 -10.68
CA PHE A 141 -4.82 -6.46 -9.86
C PHE A 141 -6.25 -6.03 -9.50
N ALA A 142 -6.65 -4.79 -9.81
CA ALA A 142 -8.04 -4.33 -9.71
C ALA A 142 -8.82 -4.72 -10.98
#